data_AF-A0A1I7UWA9-F1
#
_entry.id   AF-A0A1I7UWA9-F1
#
_cell.length_a   1.000
_cell.length_b   1.000
_cell.length_c   1.000
_cell.angle_alpha   90.00
_cell.angle_beta   90.00
_cell.angle_gamma   90.00
#
_symmetry.space_group_name_H-M   'P 1'
#
loop_
_entity.id
_entity.type
_entity.pdbx_description
1 polymer ?
#
loop_
_entity_poly.entity_id
_entity_poly.type
_entity_poly.pdbx_seq_one_letter_code
_entity_poly.pdbx_strand_id
1 'polypeptide(L)'
;MLIFSILVLVALTSFKANAAPAQNFTKYCTKIDPSFEQYEYCISSAKHIIEFDEFFQKFHFGSPDFLKIIDETRMQSIQNLCVRYSNCPPTNKFHCFLPRMNSTRVCTKFRILRSPFGLCMKKFQFSKPKSVALEAYLKDFTNYGVSRKCNDLRYPSEVMKGIYFECGEPAEESFRTLIPTLKTYFDC
;
A
#
# COMPACT_ATOMS: atom_id res chain seq x y z
N MET A 1 -34.96 -8.58 45.15
CA MET A 1 -33.99 -7.50 44.91
C MET A 1 -32.84 -8.07 44.09
N LEU A 2 -32.82 -7.77 42.79
CA LEU A 2 -31.65 -7.94 41.93
C LEU A 2 -30.59 -6.88 42.31
N ILE A 3 -29.30 -7.19 42.18
CA ILE A 3 -28.37 -6.53 41.25
C ILE A 3 -26.92 -7.06 41.46
N PHE A 4 -26.48 -7.82 40.44
CA PHE A 4 -25.18 -7.83 39.78
C PHE A 4 -23.89 -8.23 40.51
N SER A 5 -23.61 -9.54 40.43
CA SER A 5 -22.32 -10.06 39.94
C SER A 5 -22.05 -9.55 38.51
N ILE A 6 -20.81 -9.22 38.16
CA ILE A 6 -20.13 -9.57 36.89
C ILE A 6 -18.63 -9.31 37.11
N LEU A 7 -17.88 -10.40 37.29
CA LEU A 7 -16.46 -10.46 36.95
C LEU A 7 -16.37 -10.21 35.44
N VAL A 8 -15.79 -9.09 35.02
CA VAL A 8 -15.38 -8.91 33.62
C VAL A 8 -14.10 -9.70 33.42
N LEU A 9 -14.26 -10.95 33.00
CA LEU A 9 -13.22 -11.77 32.42
C LEU A 9 -12.80 -11.08 31.11
N VAL A 10 -11.65 -10.39 31.13
CA VAL A 10 -11.04 -9.84 29.91
C VAL A 10 -10.58 -11.02 29.07
N ALA A 11 -11.44 -11.43 28.13
CA ALA A 11 -11.07 -12.32 27.05
C ALA A 11 -10.03 -11.61 26.18
N LEU A 12 -8.76 -11.93 26.39
CA LEU A 12 -7.67 -11.74 25.43
C LEU A 12 -7.97 -12.62 24.20
N THR A 13 -8.91 -12.19 23.37
CA THR A 13 -9.00 -12.68 21.99
C THR A 13 -7.81 -12.08 21.26
N SER A 14 -6.73 -12.85 21.23
CA SER A 14 -5.65 -12.67 20.27
C SER A 14 -6.27 -12.52 18.89
N PHE A 15 -6.25 -11.31 18.34
CA PHE A 15 -6.41 -11.08 16.91
C PHE A 15 -5.26 -11.83 16.24
N LYS A 16 -5.46 -13.14 15.97
CA LYS A 16 -4.75 -13.81 14.89
C LYS A 16 -5.13 -13.01 13.65
N ALA A 17 -4.22 -12.14 13.22
CA ALA A 17 -4.20 -11.71 11.83
C ALA A 17 -4.37 -13.01 11.02
N ASN A 18 -5.47 -13.11 10.27
CA ASN A 18 -5.65 -14.17 9.30
C ASN A 18 -4.52 -14.00 8.28
N ALA A 19 -3.37 -14.59 8.59
CA ALA A 19 -2.35 -14.86 7.61
C ALA A 19 -3.07 -15.68 6.56
N ALA A 20 -3.22 -15.09 5.38
CA ALA A 20 -3.69 -15.82 4.21
C ALA A 20 -2.94 -17.16 4.17
N PRO A 21 -3.62 -18.28 3.84
CA PRO A 21 -2.98 -19.59 3.80
C PRO A 21 -1.67 -19.46 3.05
N ALA A 22 -0.58 -19.94 3.65
CA ALA A 22 0.74 -19.96 3.04
C ALA A 22 0.64 -20.79 1.75
N GLN A 23 0.26 -20.16 0.65
CA GLN A 23 0.38 -20.76 -0.66
C GLN A 23 1.86 -21.10 -0.81
N ASN A 24 2.13 -22.28 -1.37
CA ASN A 24 3.46 -22.87 -1.47
C ASN A 24 4.30 -22.06 -2.48
N PHE A 25 4.67 -20.82 -2.11
CA PHE A 25 5.33 -19.84 -2.97
C PHE A 25 6.78 -20.23 -3.29
N THR A 26 7.34 -21.20 -2.56
CA THR A 26 8.64 -21.83 -2.79
C THR A 26 8.78 -22.39 -4.20
N LYS A 27 7.70 -22.88 -4.83
CA LYS A 27 7.71 -23.37 -6.23
C LYS A 27 8.00 -22.27 -7.27
N TYR A 28 7.80 -21.00 -6.91
CA TYR A 28 8.06 -19.86 -7.80
C TYR A 28 9.41 -19.18 -7.53
N CYS A 29 10.16 -19.67 -6.54
CA CYS A 29 11.50 -19.19 -6.21
C CYS A 29 12.61 -20.15 -6.70
N THR A 30 12.27 -21.20 -7.45
CA THR A 30 13.23 -22.15 -8.04
C THR A 30 13.78 -21.66 -9.38
N LYS A 31 14.98 -22.13 -9.75
CA LYS A 31 15.64 -21.89 -11.05
C LYS A 31 14.64 -22.02 -12.21
N ILE A 32 14.68 -21.05 -13.12
CA ILE A 32 13.85 -21.00 -14.33
C ILE A 32 14.02 -22.32 -15.11
N ASP A 33 12.88 -22.96 -15.36
CA ASP A 33 12.74 -23.89 -16.48
C ASP A 33 12.50 -23.00 -17.71
N PRO A 34 13.34 -23.04 -18.76
CA PRO A 34 13.26 -22.13 -19.91
C PRO A 34 12.01 -22.31 -20.78
N SER A 35 10.90 -22.78 -20.21
CA SER A 35 9.62 -22.88 -20.88
C SER A 35 9.10 -21.50 -21.29
N PHE A 36 8.46 -21.46 -22.45
CA PHE A 36 7.89 -20.25 -23.06
C PHE A 36 6.94 -19.49 -22.12
N GLU A 37 6.20 -20.20 -21.27
CA GLU A 37 5.28 -19.60 -20.30
C GLU A 37 5.99 -18.77 -19.21
N GLN A 38 7.16 -19.22 -18.74
CA GLN A 38 7.95 -18.44 -17.76
C GLN A 38 8.55 -17.19 -18.40
N TYR A 39 8.94 -17.28 -19.68
CA TYR A 39 9.43 -16.15 -20.47
C TYR A 39 8.35 -15.07 -20.64
N GLU A 40 7.16 -15.45 -21.12
CA GLU A 40 6.01 -14.54 -21.31
C GLU A 40 5.57 -13.88 -19.99
N TYR A 41 5.52 -14.66 -18.91
CA TYR A 41 5.23 -14.13 -17.57
C TYR A 41 6.25 -13.06 -17.13
N CYS A 42 7.54 -13.31 -17.36
CA CYS A 42 8.59 -12.38 -17.00
C CYS A 42 8.52 -11.08 -17.79
N ILE A 43 8.32 -11.16 -19.11
CA ILE A 43 8.15 -9.98 -19.98
C ILE A 43 6.93 -9.16 -19.57
N SER A 44 5.80 -9.82 -19.34
CA SER A 44 4.56 -9.18 -18.91
C SER A 44 4.73 -8.49 -17.54
N SER A 45 5.34 -9.18 -16.58
CA SER A 45 5.65 -8.64 -15.26
C SER A 45 6.58 -7.43 -15.33
N ALA A 46 7.60 -7.47 -16.20
CA ALA A 46 8.53 -6.38 -16.39
C ALA A 46 7.88 -5.14 -16.97
N LYS A 47 7.06 -5.33 -18.01
CA LYS A 47 6.28 -4.28 -18.62
C LYS A 47 5.40 -3.59 -17.59
N HIS A 48 4.70 -4.36 -16.75
CA HIS A 48 3.88 -3.78 -15.68
C HIS A 48 4.69 -3.05 -14.62
N ILE A 49 5.86 -3.55 -14.20
CA ILE A 49 6.73 -2.81 -13.28
C ILE A 49 7.13 -1.48 -13.91
N ILE A 50 7.66 -1.48 -15.14
CA ILE A 50 8.14 -0.28 -15.84
C ILE A 50 7.01 0.73 -16.02
N GLU A 51 5.84 0.31 -16.53
CA GLU A 51 4.70 1.19 -16.74
C GLU A 51 4.24 1.85 -15.44
N PHE A 52 4.16 1.09 -14.35
CA PHE A 52 3.80 1.64 -13.05
C PHE A 52 4.90 2.53 -12.49
N ASP A 53 6.16 2.17 -12.68
CA ASP A 53 7.30 2.91 -12.20
C ASP A 53 7.42 4.29 -12.88
N GLU A 54 7.30 4.33 -14.21
CA GLU A 54 7.23 5.55 -15.01
C GLU A 54 6.02 6.41 -14.61
N PHE A 55 4.87 5.78 -14.41
CA PHE A 55 3.68 6.47 -13.92
C PHE A 55 3.89 7.08 -12.53
N PHE A 56 4.51 6.32 -11.63
CA PHE A 56 4.84 6.77 -10.28
C PHE A 56 5.92 7.85 -10.25
N GLN A 57 6.77 7.95 -11.27
CA GLN A 57 7.71 9.06 -11.47
C GLN A 57 7.00 10.29 -12.02
N LYS A 58 6.08 10.12 -12.99
CA LYS A 58 5.33 11.24 -13.59
C LYS A 58 4.37 11.88 -12.59
N PHE A 59 3.78 11.09 -11.72
CA PHE A 59 2.91 11.55 -10.63
C PHE A 59 3.59 11.32 -9.29
N HIS A 60 4.81 11.89 -9.15
CA HIS A 60 5.71 11.66 -8.01
C HIS A 60 5.01 11.80 -6.66
N PHE A 61 4.14 12.79 -6.54
CA PHE A 61 3.39 13.09 -5.33
C PHE A 61 2.00 12.45 -5.28
N GLY A 62 1.50 11.88 -6.38
CA GLY A 62 0.13 11.36 -6.54
C GLY A 62 -0.78 12.31 -7.31
N SER A 63 -1.92 11.81 -7.79
CA SER A 63 -2.97 12.62 -8.44
C SER A 63 -4.33 11.89 -8.39
N PRO A 64 -5.46 12.61 -8.56
CA PRO A 64 -6.76 11.96 -8.72
C PRO A 64 -6.80 10.99 -9.91
N ASP A 65 -6.15 11.34 -11.03
CA ASP A 65 -6.06 10.47 -12.20
C ASP A 65 -5.19 9.24 -11.92
N PHE A 66 -4.12 9.43 -11.13
CA PHE A 66 -3.26 8.35 -10.67
C PHE A 66 -4.07 7.25 -9.97
N LEU A 67 -5.01 7.71 -9.16
CA LEU A 67 -5.84 6.92 -8.28
C LEU A 67 -7.04 6.27 -9.01
N LYS A 68 -7.46 6.83 -10.16
CA LYS A 68 -8.51 6.28 -11.07
C LYS A 68 -8.00 5.17 -12.01
N ILE A 69 -6.74 5.25 -12.45
CA ILE A 69 -6.15 4.33 -13.45
C ILE A 69 -5.83 2.95 -12.86
N ILE A 70 -5.77 2.87 -11.53
CA ILE A 70 -5.45 1.65 -10.81
C ILE A 70 -6.73 0.83 -10.60
N ASP A 71 -7.13 0.08 -11.62
CA ASP A 71 -8.23 -0.90 -11.55
C ASP A 71 -7.85 -2.15 -10.72
N GLU A 72 -8.86 -2.92 -10.28
CA GLU A 72 -8.66 -4.08 -9.40
C GLU A 72 -7.88 -5.23 -10.09
N THR A 73 -7.97 -5.36 -11.41
CA THR A 73 -7.29 -6.41 -12.18
C THR A 73 -5.78 -6.17 -12.27
N ARG A 74 -5.39 -4.92 -12.57
CA ARG A 74 -4.01 -4.45 -12.51
C ARG A 74 -3.49 -4.51 -11.07
N MET A 75 -4.34 -4.21 -10.09
CA MET A 75 -3.98 -4.36 -8.69
C MET A 75 -3.62 -5.81 -8.33
N GLN A 76 -4.46 -6.77 -8.72
CA GLN A 76 -4.22 -8.18 -8.41
C GLN A 76 -2.90 -8.70 -9.03
N SER A 77 -2.59 -8.27 -10.25
CA SER A 77 -1.37 -8.67 -10.96
C SER A 77 -0.09 -8.17 -10.26
N ILE A 78 -0.08 -6.91 -9.82
CA ILE A 78 1.03 -6.33 -9.05
C ILE A 78 1.14 -6.97 -7.67
N GLN A 79 0.01 -7.25 -7.02
CA GLN A 79 0.01 -7.93 -5.73
C GLN A 79 0.71 -9.29 -5.82
N ASN A 80 0.37 -10.08 -6.83
CA ASN A 80 0.99 -11.39 -7.05
C ASN A 80 2.50 -11.27 -7.25
N LEU A 81 2.94 -10.23 -7.97
CA LEU A 81 4.35 -9.91 -8.15
C LEU A 81 5.04 -9.53 -6.84
N CYS A 82 4.42 -8.66 -6.05
CA CYS A 82 4.99 -8.17 -4.79
C CYS A 82 5.07 -9.25 -3.71
N VAL A 83 4.07 -10.12 -3.61
CA VAL A 83 4.08 -11.28 -2.70
C VAL A 83 5.20 -12.26 -3.09
N ARG A 84 5.43 -12.49 -4.38
CA ARG A 84 6.54 -13.34 -4.84
C ARG A 84 7.90 -12.70 -4.49
N TYR A 85 8.03 -11.40 -4.71
CA TYR A 85 9.27 -10.68 -4.39
C TYR A 85 9.62 -10.68 -2.90
N SER A 86 8.63 -10.56 -2.01
CA SER A 86 8.86 -10.59 -0.56
C SER A 86 9.24 -11.97 -0.04
N ASN A 87 8.76 -13.04 -0.69
CA ASN A 87 8.89 -14.42 -0.20
C ASN A 87 10.10 -15.16 -0.80
N CYS A 88 10.74 -14.64 -1.86
CA CYS A 88 11.94 -15.26 -2.41
C CYS A 88 13.23 -14.83 -1.67
N PRO A 89 14.19 -15.76 -1.46
CA PRO A 89 15.49 -15.44 -0.89
C PRO A 89 16.20 -14.33 -1.69
N PRO A 90 16.95 -13.40 -1.09
CA PRO A 90 17.64 -12.31 -1.80
C PRO A 90 18.50 -12.76 -2.99
N THR A 91 19.08 -13.96 -2.91
CA THR A 91 19.85 -14.63 -3.96
C THR A 91 19.01 -15.12 -5.14
N ASN A 92 17.70 -15.25 -4.95
CA ASN A 92 16.68 -15.73 -5.90
C ASN A 92 15.58 -14.69 -6.19
N LYS A 93 15.72 -13.44 -5.73
CA LYS A 93 14.72 -12.37 -5.97
C LYS A 93 14.61 -11.94 -7.44
N PHE A 94 15.56 -12.37 -8.28
CA PHE A 94 15.71 -11.94 -9.67
C PHE A 94 15.77 -13.16 -10.61
N HIS A 95 14.69 -13.94 -10.66
CA HIS A 95 14.55 -15.06 -11.61
C HIS A 95 13.67 -14.72 -12.81
N CYS A 96 13.61 -13.44 -13.18
CA CYS A 96 13.37 -13.10 -14.58
C CYS A 96 14.71 -12.81 -15.22
N PHE A 97 14.96 -13.30 -16.42
CA PHE A 97 16.14 -12.97 -17.24
C PHE A 97 16.23 -11.47 -17.58
N LEU A 98 15.19 -10.72 -17.24
CA LEU A 98 15.08 -9.28 -17.44
C LEU A 98 15.95 -8.56 -16.40
N PRO A 99 16.58 -7.42 -16.78
CA PRO A 99 17.57 -6.71 -15.96
C PRO A 99 17.02 -6.45 -14.56
N ARG A 100 17.88 -6.37 -13.54
CA ARG A 100 17.54 -6.13 -12.12
C ARG A 100 16.42 -5.08 -11.97
N MET A 101 15.18 -5.53 -11.95
CA MET A 101 14.05 -4.63 -11.82
C MET A 101 13.83 -4.36 -10.35
N ASN A 102 13.99 -3.09 -9.95
CA ASN A 102 13.72 -2.67 -8.59
C ASN A 102 12.21 -2.52 -8.39
N SER A 103 11.53 -3.64 -8.12
CA SER A 103 10.09 -3.65 -7.83
C SER A 103 9.75 -3.05 -6.46
N THR A 104 10.75 -2.80 -5.60
CA THR A 104 10.56 -2.31 -4.22
C THR A 104 9.67 -1.07 -4.18
N ARG A 105 9.89 -0.11 -5.08
CA ARG A 105 9.12 1.13 -5.13
C ARG A 105 7.66 0.87 -5.49
N VAL A 106 7.41 0.15 -6.58
CA VAL A 106 6.07 -0.24 -7.03
C VAL A 106 5.33 -1.00 -5.94
N CYS A 107 5.97 -2.00 -5.34
CA CYS A 107 5.38 -2.82 -4.27
C CYS A 107 5.10 -2.05 -2.99
N THR A 108 5.96 -1.11 -2.61
CA THR A 108 5.74 -0.25 -1.46
C THR A 108 4.52 0.65 -1.66
N LYS A 109 4.43 1.31 -2.83
CA LYS A 109 3.29 2.17 -3.18
C LYS A 109 2.00 1.36 -3.24
N PHE A 110 2.07 0.15 -3.78
CA PHE A 110 0.94 -0.76 -3.83
C PHE A 110 0.42 -1.18 -2.44
N ARG A 111 1.34 -1.52 -1.53
CA ARG A 111 1.01 -1.85 -0.14
C ARG A 111 0.30 -0.70 0.58
N ILE A 112 0.73 0.54 0.35
CA ILE A 112 0.05 1.73 0.89
C ILE A 112 -1.40 1.78 0.37
N LEU A 113 -1.63 1.61 -0.93
CA LEU A 113 -2.96 1.73 -1.54
C LEU A 113 -3.96 0.64 -1.13
N ARG A 114 -3.48 -0.55 -0.73
CA ARG A 114 -4.34 -1.63 -0.20
C ARG A 114 -4.58 -1.58 1.30
N SER A 115 -3.82 -0.75 2.01
CA SER A 115 -4.02 -0.58 3.44
C SER A 115 -5.38 0.07 3.75
N PRO A 116 -5.93 -0.09 4.97
CA PRO A 116 -7.13 0.63 5.38
C PRO A 116 -7.05 2.14 5.12
N PHE A 117 -5.88 2.75 5.35
CA PHE A 117 -5.61 4.15 4.98
C PHE A 117 -5.74 4.37 3.46
N GLY A 118 -5.07 3.57 2.64
CA GLY A 118 -5.10 3.70 1.19
C GLY A 118 -6.51 3.56 0.61
N LEU A 119 -7.29 2.58 1.10
CA LEU A 119 -8.68 2.38 0.72
C LEU A 119 -9.56 3.59 1.11
N CYS A 120 -9.31 4.18 2.27
CA CYS A 120 -9.95 5.42 2.70
C CYS A 120 -9.62 6.57 1.73
N MET A 121 -8.35 6.76 1.37
CA MET A 121 -7.95 7.82 0.42
C MET A 121 -8.58 7.62 -0.96
N LYS A 122 -8.77 6.37 -1.42
CA LYS A 122 -9.47 6.08 -2.69
C LYS A 122 -10.92 6.58 -2.70
N LYS A 123 -11.63 6.58 -1.57
CA LYS A 123 -13.02 7.11 -1.50
C LYS A 123 -13.09 8.60 -1.86
N PHE A 124 -12.06 9.36 -1.49
CA PHE A 124 -11.98 10.81 -1.69
C PHE A 124 -11.45 11.23 -3.07
N GLN A 125 -11.26 10.26 -3.97
CA GLN A 125 -11.06 10.56 -5.40
C GLN A 125 -12.30 11.19 -6.04
N PHE A 126 -13.48 10.73 -5.61
CA PHE A 126 -14.77 11.08 -6.21
C PHE A 126 -15.66 11.87 -5.25
N SER A 127 -15.21 12.06 -4.01
CA SER A 127 -15.96 12.75 -2.97
C SER A 127 -15.06 13.71 -2.20
N LYS A 128 -15.63 14.78 -1.67
CA LYS A 128 -14.92 15.76 -0.85
C LYS A 128 -14.99 15.31 0.62
N PRO A 129 -13.86 15.14 1.33
CA PRO A 129 -13.90 14.91 2.77
C PRO A 129 -14.41 16.17 3.47
N LYS A 130 -15.11 15.99 4.59
CA LYS A 130 -15.57 17.09 5.46
C LYS A 130 -14.40 17.73 6.21
N SER A 131 -13.37 16.96 6.53
CA SER A 131 -12.15 17.49 7.15
C SER A 131 -11.34 18.33 6.15
N VAL A 132 -11.17 19.61 6.45
CA VAL A 132 -10.35 20.55 5.67
C VAL A 132 -8.88 20.14 5.66
N ALA A 133 -8.36 19.69 6.82
CA ALA A 133 -6.99 19.21 6.93
C ALA A 133 -6.76 17.97 6.04
N LEU A 134 -7.72 17.03 6.05
CA LEU A 134 -7.64 15.85 5.19
C LEU A 134 -7.78 16.21 3.71
N GLU A 135 -8.65 17.16 3.36
CA GLU A 135 -8.81 17.61 1.99
C GLU A 135 -7.50 18.20 1.43
N ALA A 136 -6.87 19.11 2.19
CA ALA A 136 -5.59 19.70 1.83
C ALA A 136 -4.50 18.62 1.70
N TYR A 137 -4.48 17.68 2.65
CA TYR A 137 -3.57 16.54 2.61
C TYR A 137 -3.80 15.62 1.41
N LEU A 138 -5.02 15.54 0.88
CA LEU A 138 -5.35 14.62 -0.22
C LEU A 138 -5.19 15.20 -1.62
N LYS A 139 -5.33 16.51 -1.77
CA LYS A 139 -5.46 17.14 -3.09
C LYS A 139 -4.28 18.02 -3.48
N ASP A 140 -3.56 18.58 -2.51
CA ASP A 140 -2.44 19.48 -2.81
C ASP A 140 -1.14 18.70 -2.97
N PHE A 141 -0.75 18.45 -4.22
CA PHE A 141 0.49 17.79 -4.61
C PHE A 141 1.53 18.75 -5.19
N THR A 142 1.34 20.06 -4.99
CA THR A 142 2.37 21.06 -5.31
C THR A 142 3.56 20.92 -4.35
N ASN A 143 4.71 21.54 -4.67
CA ASN A 143 5.86 21.55 -3.75
C ASN A 143 5.48 22.07 -2.34
N TYR A 144 4.59 23.07 -2.28
CA TYR A 144 4.06 23.58 -1.02
C TYR A 144 3.17 22.54 -0.31
N GLY A 145 2.28 21.89 -1.06
CA GLY A 145 1.46 20.79 -0.55
C GLY A 145 2.28 19.64 0.02
N VAL A 146 3.35 19.23 -0.67
CA VAL A 146 4.29 18.19 -0.22
C VAL A 146 5.02 18.62 1.05
N SER A 147 5.54 19.85 1.10
CA SER A 147 6.16 20.38 2.32
C SER A 147 5.20 20.34 3.51
N ARG A 148 3.93 20.68 3.30
CA ARG A 148 2.88 20.52 4.33
C ARG A 148 2.66 19.07 4.72
N LYS A 149 2.58 18.13 3.76
CA LYS A 149 2.47 16.69 4.07
C LYS A 149 3.64 16.20 4.91
N CYS A 150 4.87 16.66 4.65
CA CYS A 150 6.03 16.30 5.47
C CYS A 150 5.89 16.80 6.91
N ASN A 151 5.36 18.01 7.10
CA ASN A 151 5.04 18.53 8.44
C ASN A 151 3.91 17.72 9.10
N ASP A 152 2.85 17.39 8.36
CA ASP A 152 1.76 16.56 8.85
C ASP A 152 2.26 15.15 9.22
N LEU A 153 3.19 14.56 8.47
CA LEU A 153 3.80 13.26 8.80
C LEU A 153 4.74 13.33 10.02
N ARG A 154 5.18 14.52 10.40
CA ARG A 154 5.96 14.76 11.63
C ARG A 154 5.03 15.02 12.83
N TYR A 155 3.91 15.72 12.60
CA TYR A 155 2.94 16.13 13.61
C TYR A 155 1.49 15.85 13.14
N PRO A 156 1.07 14.58 13.08
CA PRO A 156 -0.10 14.17 12.29
C PRO A 156 -1.47 14.46 12.92
N SER A 157 -1.57 15.31 13.95
CA SER A 157 -2.77 15.38 14.80
C SER A 157 -4.05 15.68 14.02
N GLU A 158 -4.05 16.68 13.15
CA GLU A 158 -5.26 17.11 12.45
C GLU A 158 -5.61 16.20 11.26
N VAL A 159 -4.59 15.70 10.55
CA VAL A 159 -4.80 14.73 9.46
C VAL A 159 -5.29 13.40 10.02
N MET A 160 -4.73 12.90 11.14
CA MET A 160 -5.19 11.69 11.81
C MET A 160 -6.62 11.83 12.33
N LYS A 161 -6.97 12.94 12.98
CA LYS A 161 -8.36 13.22 13.37
C LYS A 161 -9.30 13.20 12.16
N GLY A 162 -8.88 13.80 11.05
CA GLY A 162 -9.62 13.75 9.78
C GLY A 162 -9.82 12.31 9.29
N ILE A 163 -8.76 11.51 9.26
CA ILE A 163 -8.82 10.10 8.84
C ILE A 163 -9.75 9.30 9.75
N TYR A 164 -9.61 9.44 11.08
CA TYR A 164 -10.46 8.75 12.05
C TYR A 164 -11.94 9.12 11.86
N PHE A 165 -12.24 10.41 11.75
CA PHE A 165 -13.61 10.89 11.61
C PHE A 165 -14.28 10.38 10.32
N GLU A 166 -13.52 10.35 9.22
CA GLU A 166 -14.03 10.00 7.90
C GLU A 166 -14.04 8.48 7.63
N CYS A 167 -13.10 7.74 8.23
CA CYS A 167 -12.81 6.35 7.85
C CYS A 167 -12.63 5.38 9.02
N GLY A 168 -12.67 5.88 10.26
CA GLY A 168 -12.57 5.08 11.47
C GLY A 168 -11.15 4.71 11.89
N GLU A 169 -11.07 4.09 13.06
CA GLU A 169 -9.82 3.66 13.72
C GLU A 169 -8.90 2.81 12.83
N PRO A 170 -9.38 1.81 12.06
CA PRO A 170 -8.47 0.98 11.26
C PRO A 170 -7.67 1.79 10.22
N ALA A 171 -8.28 2.83 9.65
CA ALA A 171 -7.61 3.70 8.69
C ALA A 171 -6.59 4.62 9.38
N GLU A 172 -6.91 5.12 10.57
CA GLU A 172 -6.01 5.96 11.37
C GLU A 172 -4.77 5.17 11.83
N GLU A 173 -4.96 3.97 12.38
CA GLU A 173 -3.87 3.09 12.80
C GLU A 173 -2.99 2.69 11.60
N SER A 174 -3.63 2.34 10.49
CA SER A 174 -2.93 2.06 9.24
C SER A 174 -2.12 3.26 8.76
N PHE A 175 -2.62 4.49 8.90
CA PHE A 175 -1.87 5.68 8.54
C PHE A 175 -0.66 5.86 9.46
N ARG A 176 -0.86 5.74 10.77
CA ARG A 176 0.20 5.86 11.79
C ARG A 176 1.36 4.91 11.53
N THR A 177 1.07 3.65 11.21
CA THR A 177 2.08 2.63 10.89
C THR A 177 2.80 2.89 9.56
N LEU A 178 2.13 3.54 8.60
CA LEU A 178 2.70 3.87 7.29
C LEU A 178 3.53 5.16 7.28
N ILE A 179 3.51 5.99 8.34
CA ILE A 179 4.24 7.27 8.40
C ILE A 179 5.70 7.15 7.92
N PRO A 180 6.53 6.20 8.37
CA PRO A 180 7.92 6.09 7.91
C PRO A 180 8.01 5.84 6.41
N THR A 181 7.10 5.03 5.86
CA THR A 181 7.04 4.73 4.43
C THR A 181 6.56 5.95 3.64
N LEU A 182 5.59 6.69 4.17
CA LEU A 182 5.06 7.90 3.56
C LEU A 182 6.09 9.04 3.54
N LYS A 183 6.96 9.14 4.55
CA LYS A 183 8.09 10.08 4.55
C LYS A 183 9.04 9.82 3.38
N THR A 184 9.49 8.58 3.23
CA THR A 184 10.30 8.18 2.07
C THR A 184 9.57 8.37 0.75
N TYR A 185 8.24 8.24 0.72
CA TYR A 185 7.44 8.44 -0.49
C TYR A 185 7.38 9.90 -0.94
N PHE A 186 7.17 10.82 -0.01
CA PHE A 186 7.05 12.25 -0.31
C PHE A 186 8.41 12.96 -0.35
N ASP A 187 9.51 12.21 -0.25
CA ASP A 187 10.88 12.71 -0.10
C ASP A 187 10.99 13.75 1.05
N CYS A 188 10.34 13.41 2.17
CA CYS A 188 10.60 14.00 3.47
C CYS A 188 11.84 13.33 4.11
#